data_AF-W4LFF1-F1
#
_entry.id   AF-W4LFF1-F1
#
_cell.length_a   1.000
_cell.length_b   1.000
_cell.length_c   1.000
_cell.angle_alpha   90.00
_cell.angle_beta   90.00
_cell.angle_gamma   90.00
#
_symmetry.space_group_name_H-M   'P 1'
#
loop_
_entity.id
_entity.type
_entity.pdbx_description
1 polymer ?
#
loop_
_entity_poly.entity_id
_entity_poly.type
_entity_poly.pdbx_seq_one_letter_code
_entity_poly.pdbx_strand_id
1 'polypeptide(L)'
;APPTHMWLYSVGPQWAKRLLLTGDLIDGSKAHEIGWAIESVPAADLDDTVLKLATRMSHIGKDLLTANKYIVNKGVELMGRTLLQQIAVEHDAIAHLAPEALEFNKIAREQGLKAALEWRDGPFRQ
;
A
#
# COMPACT_ATOMS: atom_id res chain seq x y z
N ALA A 1 -1.19 8.38 -8.95
CA ALA A 1 -1.88 7.10 -8.64
C ALA A 1 -0.80 6.06 -8.35
N PRO A 2 -0.87 5.17 -7.34
CA PRO A 2 0.32 4.41 -6.95
C PRO A 2 0.92 3.60 -8.13
N PRO A 3 2.21 3.77 -8.46
CA PRO A 3 2.81 3.22 -9.69
C PRO A 3 2.90 1.70 -9.70
N THR A 4 2.79 1.03 -8.54
CA THR A 4 2.87 -0.43 -8.43
C THR A 4 1.50 -1.12 -8.25
N HIS A 5 0.46 -0.37 -7.89
CA HIS A 5 -0.93 -0.84 -7.71
C HIS A 5 -1.13 -2.15 -6.90
N MET A 6 -0.24 -2.46 -5.95
CA MET A 6 -0.32 -3.71 -5.17
C MET A 6 -1.56 -3.82 -4.27
N TRP A 7 -2.28 -2.71 -4.03
CA TRP A 7 -3.53 -2.67 -3.26
C TRP A 7 -4.57 -3.71 -3.71
N LEU A 8 -4.68 -3.96 -5.01
CA LEU A 8 -5.59 -5.00 -5.53
C LEU A 8 -5.28 -6.38 -4.96
N TYR A 9 -4.00 -6.73 -4.88
CA TYR A 9 -3.54 -8.02 -4.37
C TYR A 9 -3.52 -8.08 -2.84
N SER A 10 -3.43 -6.93 -2.15
CA SER A 10 -3.40 -6.86 -0.70
C SER A 10 -4.79 -6.95 -0.06
N VAL A 11 -5.81 -6.30 -0.62
CA VAL A 11 -7.14 -6.16 0.03
C VAL A 11 -8.32 -6.49 -0.90
N GLY A 12 -8.02 -6.97 -2.11
CA GLY A 12 -9.05 -7.23 -3.12
C GLY A 12 -9.66 -5.96 -3.72
N PRO A 13 -10.52 -6.10 -4.73
CA PRO A 13 -10.96 -4.98 -5.57
C PRO A 13 -11.88 -3.98 -4.85
N GLN A 14 -12.68 -4.42 -3.87
CA GLN A 14 -13.61 -3.54 -3.16
C GLN A 14 -12.87 -2.57 -2.25
N TRP A 15 -12.04 -3.09 -1.34
CA TRP A 15 -11.24 -2.27 -0.45
C TRP A 15 -10.18 -1.46 -1.18
N ALA A 16 -9.55 -2.01 -2.22
CA ALA A 16 -8.61 -1.26 -3.04
C ALA A 16 -9.28 -0.01 -3.64
N LYS A 17 -10.49 -0.12 -4.19
CA LYS A 17 -11.26 1.03 -4.69
C LYS A 17 -11.65 1.99 -3.55
N ARG A 18 -12.14 1.48 -2.42
CA ARG A 18 -12.51 2.31 -1.27
C ARG A 18 -11.34 3.19 -0.80
N LEU A 19 -10.12 2.66 -0.76
CA LEU A 19 -8.93 3.40 -0.34
C LEU A 19 -8.40 4.31 -1.45
N LEU A 20 -8.24 3.80 -2.68
CA LEU A 20 -7.63 4.55 -3.78
C LEU A 20 -8.50 5.70 -4.31
N LEU A 21 -9.83 5.59 -4.21
CA LEU A 21 -10.75 6.61 -4.71
C LEU A 21 -11.12 7.67 -3.66
N THR A 22 -10.70 7.50 -2.41
CA THR A 22 -10.97 8.47 -1.33
C THR A 22 -9.69 9.06 -0.74
N GLY A 23 -8.59 8.30 -0.73
CA GLY A 23 -7.36 8.69 -0.04
C GLY A 23 -7.42 8.51 1.47
N ASP A 24 -8.47 7.86 2.00
CA ASP A 24 -8.67 7.72 3.44
C ASP A 24 -7.57 6.87 4.10
N LEU A 25 -7.22 7.28 5.32
CA LEU A 25 -6.31 6.55 6.18
C LEU A 25 -7.07 5.44 6.94
N ILE A 26 -6.36 4.36 7.20
CA ILE A 26 -6.82 3.27 8.07
C ILE A 26 -5.81 3.09 9.20
N ASP A 27 -6.29 2.69 10.37
CA ASP A 27 -5.44 2.27 11.48
C ASP A 27 -5.03 0.80 11.34
N GLY A 28 -4.15 0.33 12.24
CA GLY A 28 -3.66 -1.04 12.21
C GLY A 28 -4.78 -2.08 12.39
N SER A 29 -5.78 -1.79 13.23
CA SER A 29 -6.89 -2.72 13.50
C SER A 29 -7.76 -2.92 12.27
N LYS A 30 -8.12 -1.82 11.58
CA LYS A 30 -8.85 -1.89 10.30
C LYS A 30 -7.99 -2.56 9.23
N ALA A 31 -6.70 -2.27 9.17
CA ALA A 31 -5.79 -2.92 8.23
C ALA A 31 -5.76 -4.45 8.41
N HIS A 32 -5.82 -4.94 9.65
CA HIS A 32 -5.96 -6.36 9.93
C HIS A 32 -7.34 -6.91 9.51
N GLU A 33 -8.42 -6.22 9.88
CA GLU A 33 -9.81 -6.62 9.56
C GLU A 33 -10.03 -6.81 8.05
N ILE A 34 -9.44 -5.94 7.22
CA ILE A 34 -9.60 -5.98 5.76
C ILE A 34 -8.58 -6.89 5.05
N GLY A 35 -7.72 -7.56 5.81
CA GLY A 35 -6.70 -8.48 5.28
C GLY A 35 -5.45 -7.81 4.69
N TRP A 36 -5.25 -6.51 4.91
CA TRP A 36 -4.02 -5.82 4.50
C TRP A 36 -2.83 -6.22 5.38
N ALA A 37 -3.06 -6.28 6.70
CA ALA A 37 -2.11 -6.78 7.69
C ALA A 37 -2.55 -8.16 8.20
N ILE A 38 -1.59 -9.03 8.48
CA ILE A 38 -1.89 -10.38 9.00
C ILE A 38 -2.25 -10.33 10.49
N GLU A 39 -1.67 -9.40 11.25
CA GLU A 39 -1.93 -9.19 12.68
C GLU A 39 -1.86 -7.70 13.02
N SER A 40 -2.58 -7.27 14.06
CA SER A 40 -2.51 -5.93 14.64
C SER A 40 -2.48 -6.06 16.17
N VAL A 41 -1.43 -5.51 16.78
CA VAL A 41 -1.17 -5.59 18.23
C VAL A 41 -0.89 -4.19 18.80
N PRO A 42 -1.02 -3.99 20.13
CA PRO A 42 -0.55 -2.76 20.76
C PRO A 42 0.91 -2.47 20.42
N ALA A 43 1.26 -1.18 20.31
CA ALA A 43 2.61 -0.76 19.91
C ALA A 43 3.72 -1.33 20.81
N ALA A 44 3.44 -1.48 22.12
CA ALA A 44 4.39 -2.05 23.08
C ALA A 44 4.69 -3.53 22.84
N ASP A 45 3.80 -4.27 22.17
CA ASP A 45 3.91 -5.71 21.93
C ASP A 45 4.42 -6.05 20.52
N LEU A 46 4.67 -5.03 19.68
CA LEU A 46 4.98 -5.21 18.26
C LEU A 46 6.28 -5.99 18.07
N ASP A 47 7.37 -5.60 18.74
CA ASP A 47 8.69 -6.22 18.57
C ASP A 47 8.68 -7.69 18.98
N ASP A 48 8.06 -7.99 20.12
CA ASP A 48 7.91 -9.37 20.62
C ASP A 48 7.08 -10.22 19.67
N THR A 49 5.99 -9.66 19.11
CA THR A 49 5.10 -10.38 18.18
C THR A 49 5.82 -10.68 16.86
N VAL A 50 6.53 -9.69 16.31
CA VAL A 50 7.34 -9.85 15.09
C VAL A 50 8.43 -10.89 15.30
N LEU A 51 9.15 -10.83 16.42
CA LEU A 51 10.21 -11.78 16.73
C LEU A 51 9.66 -13.20 16.89
N LYS A 52 8.53 -13.37 17.58
CA LYS A 52 7.86 -14.68 17.69
C LYS A 52 7.52 -15.26 16.31
N LEU A 53 6.99 -14.46 15.38
CA LEU A 53 6.70 -14.91 14.02
C LEU A 53 7.97 -15.29 13.25
N ALA A 54 9.01 -14.46 13.33
CA ALA A 54 10.29 -14.73 12.67
C ALA A 54 10.98 -15.99 13.22
N THR A 55 10.98 -16.17 14.55
CA THR A 55 11.52 -17.36 15.21
C THR A 55 10.78 -18.62 14.76
N ARG A 56 9.45 -18.58 14.62
CA ARG A 56 8.67 -19.71 14.08
C ARG A 56 9.13 -20.11 12.68
N MET A 57 9.33 -19.13 11.78
CA MET A 57 9.85 -19.39 10.44
C MET A 57 11.30 -19.93 10.48
N SER A 58 12.13 -19.48 11.42
CA SER A 58 13.53 -19.90 11.53
C SER A 58 13.70 -21.40 11.84
N HIS A 59 12.68 -22.05 12.41
CA HIS A 59 12.67 -23.48 12.65
C HIS A 59 12.34 -24.32 11.39
N ILE A 60 12.00 -23.68 10.27
CA ILE A 60 11.68 -24.34 9.01
C ILE A 60 12.91 -24.33 8.11
N GLY A 61 13.20 -25.47 7.47
CA GLY A 61 14.30 -25.58 6.51
C GLY A 61 14.17 -24.60 5.35
N LYS A 62 15.28 -23.97 4.97
CA LYS A 62 15.37 -22.94 3.91
C LYS A 62 14.70 -23.37 2.60
N ASP A 63 14.91 -24.62 2.18
CA ASP A 63 14.40 -25.11 0.89
C ASP A 63 12.87 -25.18 0.88
N LEU A 64 12.26 -25.56 2.01
CA LEU A 64 10.80 -25.56 2.17
C LEU A 64 10.23 -24.13 2.17
N LEU A 65 10.85 -23.21 2.90
CA LEU A 65 10.44 -21.79 2.90
C LEU A 65 10.54 -21.19 1.49
N THR A 66 11.62 -21.48 0.78
CA THR A 66 11.87 -20.97 -0.57
C THR A 66 10.84 -21.50 -1.55
N ALA A 67 10.57 -22.82 -1.52
CA ALA A 67 9.58 -23.43 -2.40
C ALA A 67 8.19 -22.83 -2.20
N ASN A 68 7.71 -22.73 -0.95
CA ASN A 68 6.40 -22.17 -0.65
C ASN A 68 6.28 -20.70 -1.06
N LYS A 69 7.27 -19.86 -0.71
CA LYS A 69 7.28 -18.44 -1.11
C LYS A 69 7.29 -18.28 -2.62
N TYR A 70 8.06 -19.11 -3.34
CA TYR A 70 8.13 -19.07 -4.79
C TYR A 70 6.78 -19.40 -5.44
N ILE A 71 6.12 -20.48 -4.99
CA ILE A 71 4.82 -20.91 -5.53
C ILE A 71 3.76 -19.81 -5.32
N VAL A 72 3.67 -19.25 -4.11
CA VAL A 72 2.73 -18.15 -3.81
C VAL A 72 3.02 -16.92 -4.68
N ASN A 73 4.28 -16.52 -4.80
CA ASN A 73 4.67 -15.39 -5.65
C ASN A 73 4.34 -15.64 -7.13
N LYS A 74 4.52 -16.86 -7.63
CA LYS A 74 4.09 -17.22 -8.99
C LYS A 74 2.58 -17.16 -9.15
N GLY A 75 1.80 -17.55 -8.14
CA GLY A 75 0.36 -17.31 -8.11
C GLY A 75 0.02 -15.83 -8.31
N VAL A 76 0.70 -14.92 -7.60
CA VAL A 76 0.50 -13.48 -7.75
C VAL A 76 0.85 -13.00 -9.17
N GLU A 77 1.95 -13.47 -9.75
CA GLU A 77 2.29 -13.15 -11.15
C GLU A 77 1.22 -13.63 -12.13
N LEU A 78 0.69 -14.85 -11.93
CA LEU A 78 -0.34 -15.43 -12.79
C LEU A 78 -1.68 -14.69 -12.69
N MET A 79 -1.94 -13.99 -11.60
CA MET A 79 -3.06 -13.04 -11.48
C MET A 79 -2.83 -11.71 -12.23
N GLY A 80 -1.77 -11.61 -13.07
CA GLY A 80 -1.53 -10.48 -13.95
C GLY A 80 -0.66 -9.34 -13.36
N ARG A 81 0.07 -9.58 -12.27
CA ARG A 81 0.80 -8.53 -11.53
C ARG A 81 1.71 -7.71 -12.41
N THR A 82 2.53 -8.36 -13.24
CA THR A 82 3.51 -7.67 -14.08
C THR A 82 2.84 -6.70 -15.08
N LEU A 83 1.80 -7.14 -15.79
CA LEU A 83 1.07 -6.29 -16.74
C LEU A 83 0.36 -5.15 -16.02
N LEU A 84 -0.29 -5.44 -14.87
CA LEU A 84 -0.95 -4.40 -14.07
C LEU A 84 0.03 -3.30 -13.65
N GLN A 85 1.25 -3.66 -13.26
CA GLN A 85 2.27 -2.68 -12.88
C GLN A 85 2.73 -1.80 -14.04
N GLN A 86 2.86 -2.36 -15.25
CA GLN A 86 3.18 -1.57 -16.44
C GLN A 86 2.10 -0.51 -16.70
N ILE A 87 0.83 -0.94 -16.68
CA ILE A 87 -0.32 -0.03 -16.83
C ILE A 87 -0.35 1.01 -15.71
N ALA A 88 -0.06 0.62 -14.47
CA ALA A 88 -0.08 1.50 -13.32
C ALA A 88 1.00 2.58 -13.37
N VAL A 89 2.22 2.26 -13.81
CA VAL A 89 3.30 3.25 -14.01
C VAL A 89 2.90 4.28 -15.07
N GLU A 90 2.31 3.85 -16.19
CA GLU A 90 1.84 4.75 -17.24
C GLU A 90 0.75 5.69 -16.71
N HIS A 91 -0.24 5.14 -15.99
CA HIS A 91 -1.33 5.95 -15.42
C HIS A 91 -0.85 6.87 -14.30
N ASP A 92 0.16 6.48 -13.53
CA ASP A 92 0.79 7.38 -12.56
C ASP A 92 1.48 8.55 -13.26
N ALA A 93 2.22 8.30 -14.34
CA ALA A 93 2.85 9.36 -15.13
C ALA A 93 1.81 10.33 -15.71
N ILE A 94 0.69 9.82 -16.23
CA ILE A 94 -0.44 10.64 -16.69
C ILE A 94 -1.04 11.45 -15.54
N ALA A 95 -1.23 10.84 -14.36
CA ALA A 95 -1.82 11.51 -13.21
C ALA A 95 -0.99 12.69 -12.70
N HIS A 96 0.34 12.66 -12.87
CA HIS A 96 1.22 13.80 -12.53
C HIS A 96 1.02 15.02 -13.44
N LEU A 97 0.35 14.86 -14.58
CA LEU A 97 -0.01 15.95 -15.49
C LEU A 97 -1.40 16.52 -15.20
N ALA A 98 -2.15 15.94 -14.26
CA ALA A 98 -3.46 16.44 -13.89
C ALA A 98 -3.37 17.87 -13.32
N PRO A 99 -4.36 18.76 -13.59
CA PRO A 99 -4.35 20.13 -13.09
C PRO A 99 -4.13 20.23 -11.58
N GLU A 100 -4.72 19.33 -10.80
CA GLU A 100 -4.61 19.28 -9.35
C GLU A 100 -3.19 18.91 -8.89
N ALA A 101 -2.52 18.01 -9.62
CA ALA A 101 -1.13 17.64 -9.34
C ALA A 101 -0.16 18.79 -9.69
N LEU A 102 -0.43 19.49 -10.80
CA LEU A 102 0.35 20.68 -11.19
C LEU A 102 0.18 21.81 -10.18
N GLU A 103 -1.04 22.07 -9.72
CA GLU A 103 -1.32 23.10 -8.70
C GLU A 103 -0.70 22.73 -7.35
N PHE A 104 -0.81 21.47 -6.91
CA PHE A 104 -0.12 20.98 -5.73
C PHE A 104 1.39 21.25 -5.80
N ASN A 105 2.02 20.92 -6.93
CA ASN A 105 3.45 21.14 -7.15
C ASN A 105 3.82 22.63 -7.17
N LYS A 106 2.96 23.49 -7.73
CA LYS A 106 3.15 24.94 -7.71
C LYS A 106 3.11 25.48 -6.28
N ILE A 107 2.08 25.15 -5.51
CA ILE A 107 1.95 25.56 -4.11
C ILE A 107 3.15 25.04 -3.30
N ALA A 108 3.56 23.78 -3.50
CA ALA A 108 4.70 23.21 -2.82
C ALA A 108 6.02 23.97 -3.12
N ARG A 109 6.21 24.44 -4.36
CA ARG A 109 7.39 25.22 -4.77
C ARG A 109 7.35 26.66 -4.24
N GLU A 110 6.20 27.30 -4.28
CA GLU A 110 6.05 28.72 -3.93
C GLU A 110 5.88 28.95 -2.42
N GLN A 111 5.20 28.03 -1.73
CA GLN A 111 4.74 28.20 -0.34
C GLN A 111 5.19 27.05 0.58
N GLY A 112 5.86 26.03 0.04
CA GLY A 112 6.37 24.88 0.79
C GLY A 112 5.38 23.72 0.92
N LEU A 113 5.92 22.54 1.25
CA LEU A 113 5.15 21.29 1.30
C LEU A 113 3.99 21.33 2.30
N LYS A 114 4.17 21.96 3.46
CA LYS A 114 3.11 22.03 4.48
C LYS A 114 1.86 22.76 3.96
N ALA A 115 2.05 23.86 3.22
CA ALA A 115 0.94 24.60 2.62
C ALA A 115 0.23 23.77 1.54
N ALA A 116 0.99 23.03 0.71
CA ALA A 116 0.42 22.15 -0.31
C ALA A 116 -0.40 20.99 0.31
N LEU A 117 0.08 20.39 1.40
CA LEU A 117 -0.65 19.35 2.14
C LEU A 117 -1.93 19.91 2.78
N GLU A 118 -1.87 21.09 3.38
CA GLU A 118 -3.04 21.77 3.93
C GLU A 118 -4.09 22.03 2.85
N TRP A 119 -3.69 22.52 1.69
CA TRP A 119 -4.57 22.74 0.54
C TRP A 119 -5.20 21.43 0.04
N ARG A 120 -4.43 20.35 -0.03
CA ARG A 120 -4.89 19.02 -0.47
C ARG A 120 -5.87 18.39 0.52
N ASP A 121 -5.53 18.41 1.81
CA ASP A 121 -6.25 17.66 2.84
C ASP A 121 -7.39 18.48 3.50
N GLY A 122 -7.31 19.81 3.43
CA GLY A 122 -8.26 20.73 4.04
C GLY A 122 -9.74 20.45 3.71
N PRO A 123 -10.11 20.21 2.45
CA PRO A 123 -11.50 19.92 2.06
C PRO A 123 -12.10 18.66 2.72
N PHE A 124 -11.27 17.74 3.21
CA PHE A 124 -11.69 16.44 3.75
C PHE A 124 -11.79 16.39 5.28
N ARG A 125 -11.49 17.50 5.97
CA ARG A 125 -11.63 17.60 7.43
C ARG A 125 -13.07 17.93 7.81
N GLN A 126 -13.93 16.92 7.76
CA GLN A 126 -15.28 16.95 8.32
C GLN A 126 -15.44 15.86 9.36
#